data_AF-A0A453AU93-F1
#
_entry.id   AF-A0A453AU93-F1
#
_cell.length_a   1.000
_cell.length_b   1.000
_cell.length_c   1.000
_cell.angle_alpha   90.00
_cell.angle_beta   90.00
_cell.angle_gamma   90.00
#
_symmetry.space_group_name_H-M   'P 1'
#
loop_
_entity.id
_entity.type
_entity.pdbx_description
1 polymer ?
#
loop_
_entity_poly.entity_id
_entity_poly.type
_entity_poly.pdbx_seq_one_letter_code
_entity_poly.pdbx_strand_id
1 'polypeptide(L)'
;ETHQTLIQNGLRERVVLRVDGGFRSGLDVLLAAAMGADEYGFGSVAMIATGCVMARICHTNNCPVGVASQREELRARFPGVPGDLVNYFLFVAEEVRATLAQLGYEKLDDIIGRTDLLKPKHISLVKTQHIDLAYLLMNAGLPKWSSSQIRSQDVHSNGPVLDETILADPEVSDAIENEKEVSKTYPIYNVDRAVCGRVAGVIAKKYGDTGFAGQLNITFTGSAGQSFGCFLTPGMNVRLVGEANDYVGKGMAGGELVVVPVDDTGFVPEDAAIVGNTCLYGATGGQVFVRGKTGERFAVRNSLGQAVVEGTGDHCCEYMTGGCVVVLGK
;
A
#
# COMPACT_ATOMS: atom_id res chain seq x y z
N GLU A 1 -5.04 23.12 0.86
CA GLU A 1 -4.33 22.71 2.09
C GLU A 1 -3.02 21.98 1.81
N THR A 2 -3.03 20.70 1.42
CA THR A 2 -1.82 19.87 1.27
C THR A 2 -0.71 20.53 0.45
N HIS A 3 -1.05 21.09 -0.72
CA HIS A 3 -0.10 21.83 -1.54
C HIS A 3 0.57 22.98 -0.78
N GLN A 4 -0.22 23.83 -0.13
CA GLN A 4 0.26 25.00 0.62
C GLN A 4 1.17 24.59 1.78
N THR A 5 0.76 23.60 2.57
CA THR A 5 1.54 23.12 3.72
C THR A 5 2.87 22.53 3.27
N LEU A 6 2.88 21.75 2.19
CA LEU A 6 4.12 21.16 1.66
C LEU A 6 5.08 22.22 1.11
N ILE A 7 4.57 23.25 0.42
CA ILE A 7 5.39 24.37 -0.06
C ILE A 7 6.02 25.11 1.12
N GLN A 8 5.22 25.48 2.12
CA GLN A 8 5.69 26.23 3.30
C GLN A 8 6.77 25.48 4.10
N ASN A 9 6.75 24.14 4.06
CA ASN A 9 7.74 23.31 4.74
C ASN A 9 8.90 22.85 3.83
N GLY A 10 8.94 23.28 2.56
CA GLY A 10 9.97 22.86 1.61
C GLY A 10 9.95 21.35 1.30
N LEU A 11 8.76 20.74 1.32
CA LEU A 11 8.54 19.30 1.12
C LEU A 11 7.77 19.00 -0.18
N ARG A 12 7.33 20.01 -0.93
CA ARG A 12 6.43 19.84 -2.09
C ARG A 12 7.02 18.98 -3.19
N GLU A 13 8.33 19.03 -3.38
CA GLU A 13 9.04 18.28 -4.42
C GLU A 13 9.18 16.79 -4.06
N ARG A 14 8.96 16.39 -2.81
CA ARG A 14 9.13 15.00 -2.37
C ARG A 14 7.95 14.10 -2.71
N VAL A 15 6.81 14.66 -3.10
CA VAL A 15 5.58 13.88 -3.30
C VAL A 15 4.81 14.35 -4.53
N VAL A 16 4.19 13.38 -5.20
CA VAL A 16 3.19 13.61 -6.25
C VAL A 16 1.84 13.75 -5.59
N LEU A 17 1.14 14.86 -5.83
CA LEU A 17 -0.20 15.11 -5.32
C LEU A 17 -1.25 14.62 -6.31
N ARG A 18 -1.86 13.48 -6.03
CA ARG A 18 -2.99 12.95 -6.80
C ARG A 18 -4.31 13.34 -6.14
N VAL A 19 -5.28 13.76 -6.95
CA VAL A 19 -6.64 14.11 -6.49
C VAL A 19 -7.69 13.39 -7.31
N ASP A 20 -8.84 13.12 -6.72
CA ASP A 20 -10.04 12.64 -7.40
C ASP A 20 -11.30 13.23 -6.75
N GLY A 21 -12.47 12.74 -7.15
CA GLY A 21 -13.74 13.11 -6.53
C GLY A 21 -14.59 14.01 -7.42
N GLY A 22 -15.51 13.40 -8.17
CA GLY A 22 -16.50 14.12 -8.96
C GLY A 22 -15.99 14.71 -10.28
N PHE A 23 -14.75 14.42 -10.67
CA PHE A 23 -14.14 14.86 -11.94
C PHE A 23 -14.89 14.27 -13.13
N ARG A 24 -15.17 15.11 -14.12
CA ARG A 24 -15.96 14.79 -15.32
C ARG A 24 -15.39 15.38 -16.60
N SER A 25 -14.63 16.46 -16.51
CA SER A 25 -14.17 17.19 -17.69
C SER A 25 -12.74 17.72 -17.55
N GLY A 26 -12.21 18.28 -18.64
CA GLY A 26 -10.90 18.95 -18.64
C GLY A 26 -10.84 20.17 -17.72
N LEU A 27 -11.95 20.89 -17.56
CA LEU A 27 -12.04 21.99 -16.59
C LEU A 27 -11.74 21.55 -15.16
N ASP A 28 -12.26 20.40 -14.72
CA ASP A 28 -12.01 19.88 -13.37
C ASP A 28 -10.50 19.61 -13.15
N VAL A 29 -9.85 19.05 -14.18
CA VAL A 29 -8.39 18.83 -14.20
C VAL A 29 -7.63 20.14 -14.06
N LEU A 30 -8.00 21.17 -14.83
CA LEU A 30 -7.31 22.47 -14.81
C LEU A 30 -7.48 23.20 -13.48
N LEU A 31 -8.69 23.16 -12.89
CA LEU A 31 -8.94 23.74 -11.58
C LEU A 31 -8.08 23.06 -10.52
N ALA A 32 -8.02 21.72 -10.54
CA ALA A 32 -7.19 20.95 -9.64
C ALA A 32 -5.69 21.19 -9.84
N ALA A 33 -5.24 21.30 -11.10
CA ALA A 33 -3.88 21.64 -11.46
C ALA A 33 -3.50 23.00 -10.86
N ALA A 34 -4.30 24.03 -11.11
CA ALA A 34 -4.09 25.37 -10.55
C ALA A 34 -4.06 25.38 -9.00
N MET A 35 -4.81 24.49 -8.35
CA MET A 35 -4.77 24.29 -6.89
C MET A 35 -3.60 23.42 -6.40
N GLY A 36 -2.79 22.87 -7.32
CA GLY A 36 -1.50 22.27 -7.03
C GLY A 36 -1.40 20.75 -7.20
N ALA A 37 -2.41 20.10 -7.80
CA ALA A 37 -2.40 18.67 -8.10
C ALA A 37 -1.48 18.33 -9.29
N ASP A 38 -0.87 17.15 -9.23
CA ASP A 38 0.02 16.59 -10.24
C ASP A 38 -0.68 15.51 -11.09
N GLU A 39 -1.66 14.81 -10.52
CA GLU A 39 -2.36 13.69 -11.13
C GLU A 39 -3.85 13.66 -10.76
N TYR A 40 -4.67 13.07 -11.64
CA TYR A 40 -6.13 13.20 -11.60
C TYR A 40 -6.81 11.84 -11.74
N GLY A 41 -7.56 11.43 -10.72
CA GLY A 41 -8.27 10.15 -10.67
C GLY A 41 -9.72 10.26 -11.12
N PHE A 42 -10.18 9.28 -11.89
CA PHE A 42 -11.54 9.21 -12.42
C PHE A 42 -12.17 7.85 -12.11
N GLY A 43 -13.17 7.83 -11.23
CA GLY A 43 -13.92 6.63 -10.85
C GLY A 43 -15.29 6.55 -11.55
N SER A 44 -16.28 7.28 -11.02
CA SER A 44 -17.66 7.16 -11.48
C SER A 44 -17.87 7.47 -12.96
N VAL A 45 -17.19 8.47 -13.51
CA VAL A 45 -17.31 8.80 -14.93
C VAL A 45 -16.65 7.75 -15.83
N ALA A 46 -15.57 7.11 -15.39
CA ALA A 46 -14.98 5.97 -16.09
C ALA A 46 -15.95 4.77 -16.11
N MET A 47 -16.71 4.56 -15.02
CA MET A 47 -17.80 3.58 -15.01
C MET A 47 -18.95 3.96 -15.95
N ILE A 48 -19.28 5.25 -16.07
CA ILE A 48 -20.32 5.74 -17.01
C ILE A 48 -19.86 5.55 -18.45
N ALA A 49 -18.62 5.91 -18.78
CA ALA A 49 -18.03 5.72 -20.10
C ALA A 49 -18.07 4.25 -20.55
N THR A 50 -18.03 3.30 -19.60
CA THR A 50 -18.10 1.86 -19.85
C THR A 50 -19.50 1.26 -19.67
N GLY A 51 -20.54 2.08 -19.46
CA GLY A 51 -21.95 1.66 -19.53
C GLY A 51 -22.78 1.87 -18.27
N CYS A 52 -22.24 2.44 -17.18
CA CYS A 52 -23.03 2.74 -15.99
C CYS A 52 -24.12 3.77 -16.27
N VAL A 53 -25.37 3.42 -15.95
CA VAL A 53 -26.56 4.30 -16.13
C VAL A 53 -26.96 5.03 -14.85
N MET A 54 -26.07 5.10 -13.85
CA MET A 54 -26.30 5.78 -12.56
C MET A 54 -27.56 5.29 -11.81
N ALA A 55 -27.84 3.99 -11.86
CA ALA A 55 -28.98 3.37 -11.15
C ALA A 55 -28.86 3.43 -9.61
N ARG A 56 -27.64 3.62 -9.08
CA ARG A 56 -27.33 3.73 -7.62
C ARG A 56 -27.73 2.52 -6.77
N ILE A 57 -27.80 1.36 -7.39
CA ILE A 57 -28.07 0.07 -6.74
C ILE A 57 -26.85 -0.86 -6.73
N CYS A 58 -25.64 -0.29 -6.78
CA CYS A 58 -24.40 -1.06 -6.82
C CYS A 58 -24.28 -2.03 -5.63
N HIS A 59 -24.74 -1.60 -4.46
CA HIS A 59 -24.73 -2.39 -3.22
C HIS A 59 -25.75 -3.54 -3.21
N THR A 60 -26.70 -3.59 -4.15
CA THR A 60 -27.76 -4.61 -4.17
C THR A 60 -27.43 -5.80 -5.06
N ASN A 61 -26.24 -5.84 -5.68
CA ASN A 61 -25.84 -6.84 -6.66
C ASN A 61 -26.74 -6.91 -7.93
N ASN A 62 -27.63 -5.93 -8.15
CA ASN A 62 -28.64 -5.93 -9.23
C ASN A 62 -28.37 -4.88 -10.32
N CYS A 63 -27.10 -4.59 -10.61
CA CYS A 63 -26.76 -3.64 -11.66
C CYS A 63 -27.40 -4.04 -13.01
N PRO A 64 -28.24 -3.19 -13.63
CA PRO A 64 -29.02 -3.58 -14.81
C PRO A 64 -28.17 -3.79 -16.07
N VAL A 65 -26.95 -3.26 -16.05
CA VAL A 65 -26.01 -3.17 -17.17
C VAL A 65 -24.70 -3.91 -16.89
N GLY A 66 -24.65 -4.76 -15.85
CA GLY A 66 -23.50 -5.63 -15.60
C GLY A 66 -22.21 -4.96 -15.10
N VAL A 67 -22.23 -3.65 -14.80
CA VAL A 67 -21.05 -2.91 -14.34
C VAL A 67 -20.66 -3.28 -12.89
N ALA A 68 -21.63 -3.27 -11.97
CA ALA A 68 -21.40 -3.50 -10.53
C ALA A 68 -22.28 -4.65 -10.02
N SER A 69 -22.05 -5.85 -10.53
CA SER A 69 -22.72 -7.08 -10.11
C SER A 69 -21.79 -8.28 -10.26
N GLN A 70 -21.89 -9.25 -9.35
CA GLN A 70 -21.23 -10.55 -9.45
C GLN A 70 -22.14 -11.63 -10.05
N ARG A 71 -23.42 -11.32 -10.33
CA ARG A 71 -24.37 -12.24 -10.97
C ARG A 71 -24.01 -12.43 -12.44
N GLU A 72 -23.77 -13.67 -12.85
CA GLU A 72 -23.30 -14.02 -14.20
C GLU A 72 -24.23 -13.50 -15.30
N GLU A 73 -25.55 -13.66 -15.12
CA GLU A 73 -26.58 -13.23 -16.06
C GLU A 73 -26.69 -11.70 -16.20
N LEU A 74 -26.23 -10.95 -15.18
CA LEU A 74 -26.15 -9.49 -15.25
C LEU A 74 -24.82 -9.04 -15.82
N ARG A 75 -23.71 -9.69 -15.47
CA ARG A 75 -22.38 -9.45 -16.05
C ARG A 75 -22.37 -9.66 -17.56
N ALA A 76 -23.10 -10.65 -18.07
CA ALA A 76 -23.27 -10.89 -19.50
C ALA A 76 -23.90 -9.70 -20.26
N ARG A 77 -24.48 -8.72 -19.55
CA ARG A 77 -25.05 -7.50 -20.13
C ARG A 77 -24.05 -6.34 -20.20
N PHE A 78 -22.83 -6.51 -19.71
CA PHE A 78 -21.82 -5.45 -19.68
C PHE A 78 -21.44 -5.02 -21.11
N PRO A 79 -21.71 -3.76 -21.50
CA PRO A 79 -21.51 -3.33 -22.89
C PRO A 79 -20.12 -2.73 -23.14
N GLY A 80 -19.36 -2.42 -22.08
CA GLY A 80 -18.18 -1.58 -22.17
C GLY A 80 -17.04 -2.23 -22.95
N VAL A 81 -16.44 -1.46 -23.85
CA VAL A 81 -15.18 -1.82 -24.51
C VAL A 81 -14.06 -0.88 -24.06
N PRO A 82 -12.80 -1.33 -24.00
CA PRO A 82 -11.69 -0.46 -23.59
C PRO A 82 -11.58 0.83 -24.41
N GLY A 83 -11.97 0.79 -25.68
CA GLY A 83 -11.96 1.96 -26.58
C GLY A 83 -12.84 3.12 -26.11
N ASP A 84 -13.98 2.85 -25.48
CA ASP A 84 -14.88 3.90 -24.97
C ASP A 84 -14.21 4.72 -23.87
N LEU A 85 -13.48 4.04 -22.99
CA LEU A 85 -12.72 4.68 -21.92
C LEU A 85 -11.52 5.47 -22.45
N VAL A 86 -10.82 4.93 -23.44
CA VAL A 86 -9.73 5.66 -24.14
C VAL A 86 -10.26 6.94 -24.78
N ASN A 87 -11.37 6.84 -25.52
CA ASN A 87 -12.00 8.00 -26.17
C ASN A 87 -12.43 9.07 -25.15
N TYR A 88 -13.02 8.65 -24.01
CA TYR A 88 -13.34 9.56 -22.93
C TYR A 88 -12.11 10.35 -22.45
N PHE A 89 -10.99 9.67 -22.18
CA PHE A 89 -9.77 10.36 -21.75
C PHE A 89 -9.15 11.23 -22.84
N LEU A 90 -9.26 10.87 -24.12
CA LEU A 90 -8.87 11.73 -25.23
C LEU A 90 -9.69 13.02 -25.26
N PHE A 91 -11.00 12.96 -25.04
CA PHE A 91 -11.85 14.16 -24.99
C PHE A 91 -11.50 15.06 -23.81
N VAL A 92 -11.28 14.49 -22.62
CA VAL A 92 -10.81 15.25 -21.44
C VAL A 92 -9.47 15.92 -21.72
N ALA A 93 -8.52 15.18 -22.30
CA ALA A 93 -7.21 15.71 -22.64
C ALA A 93 -7.28 16.82 -23.71
N GLU A 94 -8.18 16.69 -24.69
CA GLU A 94 -8.40 17.73 -25.71
C GLU A 94 -8.98 19.00 -25.11
N GLU A 95 -9.95 18.88 -24.20
CA GLU A 95 -10.51 20.03 -23.46
C GLU A 95 -9.44 20.73 -22.61
N VAL A 96 -8.56 19.97 -21.95
CA VAL A 96 -7.40 20.51 -21.23
C VAL A 96 -6.51 21.31 -22.18
N ARG A 97 -6.11 20.72 -23.31
CA ARG A 97 -5.24 21.37 -24.30
C ARG A 97 -5.86 22.65 -24.87
N ALA A 98 -7.13 22.59 -25.25
CA ALA A 98 -7.85 23.74 -25.80
C ALA A 98 -7.93 24.89 -24.79
N THR A 99 -8.19 24.58 -23.52
CA THR A 99 -8.29 25.60 -22.47
C THR A 99 -6.92 26.17 -22.09
N LEU A 100 -5.86 25.35 -22.04
CA LEU A 100 -4.49 25.84 -21.85
C LEU A 100 -4.11 26.84 -22.95
N ALA A 101 -4.40 26.50 -24.22
CA ALA A 101 -4.16 27.39 -25.35
C ALA A 101 -4.95 28.71 -25.23
N GLN A 102 -6.20 28.68 -24.75
CA GLN A 102 -6.99 29.90 -24.47
C GLN A 102 -6.39 30.76 -23.37
N LEU A 103 -5.76 30.15 -22.36
CA LEU A 103 -5.08 30.84 -21.28
C LEU A 103 -3.65 31.29 -21.65
N GLY A 104 -3.14 30.88 -22.82
CA GLY A 104 -1.79 31.22 -23.29
C GLY A 104 -0.68 30.33 -22.73
N TYR A 105 -1.01 29.12 -22.28
CA TYR A 105 -0.06 28.13 -21.76
C TYR A 105 0.09 26.94 -22.71
N GLU A 106 1.28 26.36 -22.78
CA GLU A 106 1.57 25.23 -23.68
C GLU A 106 1.45 23.88 -22.95
N LYS A 107 1.78 23.85 -21.65
CA LYS A 107 1.87 22.62 -20.86
C LYS A 107 1.07 22.75 -19.58
N LEU A 108 0.58 21.61 -19.10
CA LEU A 108 -0.10 21.55 -17.81
C LEU A 108 0.82 21.94 -16.65
N ASP A 109 2.10 21.60 -16.76
CA ASP A 109 3.15 22.01 -15.80
C ASP A 109 3.22 23.53 -15.61
N ASP A 110 2.85 24.33 -16.62
CA ASP A 110 2.94 25.80 -16.55
C ASP A 110 1.90 26.41 -15.60
N ILE A 111 0.82 25.67 -15.30
CA ILE A 111 -0.29 26.14 -14.47
C ILE A 111 -0.39 25.45 -13.11
N ILE A 112 0.40 24.40 -12.85
CA ILE A 112 0.28 23.66 -11.59
C ILE A 112 0.69 24.54 -10.40
N GLY A 113 -0.25 24.73 -9.47
CA GLY A 113 -0.10 25.61 -8.30
C GLY A 113 -0.35 27.10 -8.58
N ARG A 114 -0.70 27.50 -9.81
CA ARG A 114 -1.00 28.89 -10.19
C ARG A 114 -2.41 29.30 -9.79
N THR A 115 -2.65 29.44 -8.48
CA THR A 115 -3.96 29.89 -7.94
C THR A 115 -4.33 31.31 -8.39
N ASP A 116 -3.36 32.11 -8.83
CA ASP A 116 -3.57 33.44 -9.39
C ASP A 116 -4.37 33.44 -10.71
N LEU A 117 -4.47 32.28 -11.38
CA LEU A 117 -5.33 32.10 -12.56
C LEU A 117 -6.82 32.00 -12.19
N LEU A 118 -7.12 31.77 -10.92
CA LEU A 118 -8.47 31.57 -10.43
C LEU A 118 -9.01 32.86 -9.81
N LYS A 119 -10.27 33.16 -10.09
CA LYS A 119 -11.00 34.25 -9.43
C LYS A 119 -12.41 33.80 -9.05
N PRO A 120 -12.96 34.26 -7.92
CA PRO A 120 -14.35 34.03 -7.59
C PRO A 120 -15.26 34.58 -8.67
N LYS A 121 -16.25 33.80 -9.09
CA LYS A 121 -17.33 34.30 -9.94
C LYS A 121 -18.38 34.94 -9.04
N HIS A 122 -18.80 36.16 -9.36
CA HIS A 122 -19.95 36.78 -8.69
C HIS A 122 -21.23 36.07 -9.12
N ILE A 123 -21.82 35.31 -8.20
CA ILE A 123 -23.08 34.61 -8.39
C ILE A 123 -24.02 34.90 -7.22
N SER A 124 -25.32 35.05 -7.49
CA SER A 124 -26.32 35.16 -6.43
C SER A 124 -26.54 33.79 -5.80
N LEU A 125 -26.31 33.67 -4.50
CA LEU A 125 -26.56 32.46 -3.74
C LEU A 125 -27.92 32.55 -3.06
N VAL A 126 -28.63 31.42 -2.97
CA VAL A 126 -30.01 31.38 -2.43
C VAL A 126 -30.04 31.58 -0.91
N LYS A 127 -29.00 31.10 -0.20
CA LYS A 127 -28.99 30.99 1.27
C LYS A 127 -28.06 31.97 1.98
N THR A 128 -27.16 32.63 1.25
CA THR A 128 -26.16 33.55 1.79
C THR A 128 -25.87 34.60 0.73
N GLN A 129 -25.27 35.71 1.12
CA GLN A 129 -24.83 36.72 0.16
C GLN A 129 -23.49 36.33 -0.48
N HIS A 130 -22.57 35.76 0.32
CA HIS A 130 -21.21 35.45 -0.11
C HIS A 130 -20.66 34.17 0.54
N ILE A 131 -19.67 33.56 -0.12
CA ILE A 131 -18.81 32.52 0.43
C ILE A 131 -17.38 33.05 0.34
N ASP A 132 -16.64 32.97 1.44
CA ASP A 132 -15.22 33.30 1.44
C ASP A 132 -14.43 32.15 0.79
N LEU A 133 -13.79 32.43 -0.34
CA LEU A 133 -12.94 31.49 -1.08
C LEU A 133 -11.45 31.81 -0.90
N ALA A 134 -11.08 32.74 -0.02
CA ALA A 134 -9.70 33.17 0.18
C ALA A 134 -8.77 31.98 0.47
N TYR A 135 -9.23 31.00 1.24
CA TYR A 135 -8.44 29.82 1.56
C TYR A 135 -8.06 28.98 0.32
N LEU A 136 -8.95 28.89 -0.68
CA LEU A 136 -8.68 28.16 -1.93
C LEU A 136 -7.75 28.93 -2.87
N LEU A 137 -7.78 30.26 -2.79
CA LEU A 137 -7.03 31.14 -3.68
C LEU A 137 -5.69 31.59 -3.10
N MET A 138 -5.47 31.37 -1.80
CA MET A 138 -4.24 31.71 -1.12
C MET A 138 -3.04 31.02 -1.79
N ASN A 139 -2.08 31.83 -2.21
CA ASN A 139 -0.85 31.36 -2.84
C ASN A 139 0.24 31.23 -1.78
N ALA A 140 0.72 30.01 -1.56
CA ALA A 140 1.81 29.73 -0.62
C ALA A 140 3.21 29.80 -1.28
N GLY A 141 3.27 30.10 -2.58
CA GLY A 141 4.43 29.95 -3.45
C GLY A 141 4.22 28.84 -4.47
N LEU A 142 5.12 28.80 -5.46
CA LEU A 142 5.17 27.74 -6.47
C LEU A 142 6.24 26.70 -6.10
N PRO A 143 6.05 25.42 -6.50
CA PRO A 143 7.10 24.42 -6.36
C PRO A 143 8.35 24.84 -7.13
N LYS A 144 9.52 24.47 -6.63
CA LYS A 144 10.79 24.75 -7.32
C LYS A 144 10.94 23.95 -8.60
N TRP A 145 10.33 22.75 -8.63
CA TRP A 145 10.38 21.81 -9.73
C TRP A 145 9.00 21.70 -10.37
N SER A 146 8.98 21.47 -11.69
CA SER A 146 7.74 21.18 -12.39
C SER A 146 7.16 19.84 -11.94
N SER A 147 5.86 19.65 -12.14
CA SER A 147 5.19 18.38 -11.84
C SER A 147 5.83 17.21 -12.58
N SER A 148 6.23 17.39 -13.85
CA SER A 148 6.96 16.36 -14.60
C SER A 148 8.31 16.01 -14.00
N GLN A 149 9.07 17.00 -13.51
CA GLN A 149 10.34 16.74 -12.80
C GLN A 149 10.10 15.98 -11.50
N ILE A 150 9.04 16.32 -10.76
CA ILE A 150 8.69 15.64 -9.52
C ILE A 150 8.35 14.16 -9.80
N ARG A 151 7.54 13.89 -10.82
CA ARG A 151 7.14 12.53 -11.23
C ARG A 151 8.29 11.70 -11.82
N SER A 152 9.31 12.34 -12.40
CA SER A 152 10.45 11.64 -12.98
C SER A 152 11.57 11.32 -11.98
N GLN A 153 11.39 11.67 -10.70
CA GLN A 153 12.33 11.28 -9.67
C GLN A 153 12.35 9.77 -9.48
N ASP A 154 13.50 9.25 -9.06
CA ASP A 154 13.58 7.90 -8.55
C ASP A 154 12.70 7.74 -7.30
N VAL A 155 12.22 6.51 -7.08
CA VAL A 155 11.48 6.18 -5.87
C VAL A 155 12.38 6.41 -4.66
N HIS A 156 11.84 7.03 -3.62
CA HIS A 156 12.56 7.25 -2.36
C HIS A 156 13.08 5.94 -1.79
N SER A 157 14.36 5.93 -1.42
CA SER A 157 14.99 4.77 -0.82
C SER A 157 14.72 4.69 0.68
N ASN A 158 14.64 3.47 1.20
CA ASN A 158 14.68 3.21 2.65
C ASN A 158 16.09 3.43 3.24
N GLY A 159 17.09 3.72 2.40
CA GLY A 159 18.50 3.65 2.75
C GLY A 159 19.01 2.21 2.80
N PRO A 160 20.21 1.98 3.35
CA PRO A 160 20.74 0.64 3.56
C PRO A 160 19.84 -0.17 4.49
N VAL A 161 19.53 -1.42 4.11
CA VAL A 161 18.71 -2.33 4.91
C VAL A 161 19.36 -3.72 4.98
N LEU A 162 19.11 -4.47 6.05
CA LEU A 162 19.71 -5.79 6.28
C LEU A 162 19.46 -6.78 5.12
N ASP A 163 18.28 -6.74 4.50
CA ASP A 163 17.97 -7.57 3.33
C ASP A 163 18.92 -7.34 2.15
N GLU A 164 19.50 -6.15 1.99
CA GLU A 164 20.52 -5.92 0.94
C GLU A 164 21.80 -6.70 1.24
N THR A 165 22.19 -6.82 2.51
CA THR A 165 23.32 -7.67 2.92
C THR A 165 23.00 -9.15 2.72
N ILE A 166 21.77 -9.58 3.05
CA ILE A 166 21.33 -10.96 2.86
C ILE A 166 21.33 -11.33 1.36
N LEU A 167 20.79 -10.45 0.51
CA LEU A 167 20.75 -10.68 -0.95
C LEU A 167 22.11 -10.56 -1.63
N ALA A 168 23.06 -9.82 -1.04
CA ALA A 168 24.43 -9.73 -1.52
C ALA A 168 25.27 -10.97 -1.14
N ASP A 169 24.81 -11.81 -0.23
CA ASP A 169 25.46 -13.08 0.10
C ASP A 169 25.40 -14.03 -1.12
N PRO A 170 26.54 -14.45 -1.68
CA PRO A 170 26.56 -15.26 -2.90
C PRO A 170 25.81 -16.58 -2.76
N GLU A 171 25.79 -17.19 -1.57
CA GLU A 171 25.10 -18.46 -1.34
C GLU A 171 23.58 -18.26 -1.30
N VAL A 172 23.10 -17.14 -0.75
CA VAL A 172 21.68 -16.79 -0.76
C VAL A 172 21.22 -16.46 -2.17
N SER A 173 22.00 -15.65 -2.89
CA SER A 173 21.70 -15.29 -4.28
C SER A 173 21.69 -16.52 -5.19
N ASP A 174 22.67 -17.43 -5.05
CA ASP A 174 22.73 -18.69 -5.78
C ASP A 174 21.55 -19.62 -5.44
N ALA A 175 21.13 -19.67 -4.17
CA ALA A 175 19.98 -20.46 -3.75
C ALA A 175 18.67 -19.93 -4.32
N ILE A 176 18.49 -18.60 -4.38
CA ILE A 176 17.34 -17.99 -5.03
C ILE A 176 17.41 -18.23 -6.55
N GLU A 177 18.58 -18.05 -7.17
CA GLU A 177 18.73 -18.12 -8.62
C GLU A 177 18.53 -19.54 -9.16
N ASN A 178 19.07 -20.53 -8.46
CA ASN A 178 19.12 -21.93 -8.90
C ASN A 178 18.25 -22.87 -8.04
N GLU A 179 17.32 -22.31 -7.25
CA GLU A 179 16.35 -23.04 -6.44
C GLU A 179 17.01 -24.08 -5.50
N LYS A 180 18.12 -23.69 -4.87
CA LYS A 180 18.88 -24.54 -3.93
C LYS A 180 18.43 -24.34 -2.49
N GLU A 181 18.95 -25.19 -1.62
CA GLU A 181 18.88 -25.02 -0.18
C GLU A 181 20.11 -24.26 0.34
N VAL A 182 19.88 -23.31 1.25
CA VAL A 182 20.95 -22.60 1.96
C VAL A 182 20.55 -22.36 3.40
N SER A 183 21.53 -22.39 4.30
CA SER A 183 21.36 -22.06 5.71
C SER A 183 22.28 -20.92 6.13
N LYS A 184 21.74 -19.87 6.74
CA LYS A 184 22.50 -18.69 7.17
C LYS A 184 22.10 -18.23 8.57
N THR A 185 23.01 -17.54 9.23
CA THR A 185 22.75 -16.87 10.51
C THR A 185 23.19 -15.43 10.47
N TYR A 186 22.34 -14.51 10.93
CA TYR A 186 22.62 -13.07 10.98
C TYR A 186 22.28 -12.48 12.36
N PRO A 187 23.05 -11.51 12.88
CA PRO A 187 22.59 -10.70 14.00
C PRO A 187 21.43 -9.78 13.54
N ILE A 188 20.52 -9.46 14.46
CA ILE A 188 19.41 -8.53 14.20
C ILE A 188 19.17 -7.58 15.37
N TYR A 189 18.83 -6.33 15.05
CA TYR A 189 18.54 -5.27 16.01
C TYR A 189 17.20 -4.59 15.69
N ASN A 190 16.64 -3.87 16.66
CA ASN A 190 15.30 -3.28 16.52
C ASN A 190 15.19 -2.23 15.41
N VAL A 191 16.33 -1.70 14.94
CA VAL A 191 16.42 -0.80 13.78
C VAL A 191 16.26 -1.53 12.45
N ASP A 192 16.53 -2.85 12.42
CA ASP A 192 16.35 -3.72 11.28
C ASP A 192 14.87 -4.08 11.14
N ARG A 193 14.17 -3.29 10.32
CA ARG A 193 12.72 -3.38 10.10
C ARG A 193 12.41 -4.06 8.77
N ALA A 194 11.28 -4.74 8.70
CA ALA A 194 10.80 -5.45 7.52
C ALA A 194 11.82 -6.46 6.94
N VAL A 195 12.67 -7.02 7.82
CA VAL A 195 13.65 -8.04 7.43
C VAL A 195 12.92 -9.25 6.84
N CYS A 196 13.52 -9.83 5.79
CA CYS A 196 12.99 -10.82 4.87
C CYS A 196 11.98 -10.30 3.83
N GLY A 197 11.41 -9.11 3.99
CA GLY A 197 10.39 -8.60 3.07
C GLY A 197 10.91 -8.33 1.66
N ARG A 198 12.15 -7.84 1.53
CA ARG A 198 12.77 -7.64 0.21
C ARG A 198 13.27 -8.97 -0.37
N VAL A 199 13.77 -9.88 0.47
CA VAL A 199 14.11 -11.25 0.03
C VAL A 199 12.89 -11.95 -0.56
N ALA A 200 11.76 -11.94 0.15
CA ALA A 200 10.49 -12.49 -0.33
C ALA A 200 10.03 -11.81 -1.63
N GLY A 201 10.19 -10.48 -1.73
CA GLY A 201 9.89 -9.75 -2.96
C GLY A 201 10.76 -10.15 -4.17
N VAL A 202 12.04 -10.46 -3.97
CA VAL A 202 12.93 -10.98 -5.03
C VAL A 202 12.48 -12.37 -5.49
N ILE A 203 12.15 -13.26 -4.56
CA ILE A 203 11.63 -14.60 -4.86
C ILE A 203 10.31 -14.48 -5.63
N ALA A 204 9.33 -13.74 -5.10
CA ALA A 204 8.03 -13.55 -5.73
C ALA A 204 8.12 -12.92 -7.11
N LYS A 205 9.04 -11.97 -7.32
CA LYS A 205 9.26 -11.36 -8.64
C LYS A 205 9.71 -12.37 -9.68
N LYS A 206 10.49 -13.38 -9.30
CA LYS A 206 11.01 -14.40 -10.21
C LYS A 206 10.06 -15.58 -10.38
N TYR A 207 9.45 -16.04 -9.29
CA TYR A 207 8.73 -17.32 -9.24
C TYR A 207 7.22 -17.19 -8.98
N GLY A 208 6.72 -15.97 -8.76
CA GLY A 208 5.36 -15.75 -8.26
C GLY A 208 5.16 -16.27 -6.83
N ASP A 209 3.92 -16.38 -6.40
CA ASP A 209 3.58 -16.66 -4.99
C ASP A 209 3.95 -18.08 -4.54
N THR A 210 4.02 -19.06 -5.45
CA THR A 210 4.16 -20.49 -5.10
C THR A 210 5.20 -21.23 -5.95
N GLY A 211 5.92 -20.55 -6.84
CA GLY A 211 6.76 -21.23 -7.84
C GLY A 211 8.18 -21.56 -7.39
N PHE A 212 8.63 -21.06 -6.24
CA PHE A 212 10.00 -21.27 -5.77
C PHE A 212 10.17 -22.67 -5.18
N ALA A 213 11.03 -23.49 -5.78
CA ALA A 213 11.30 -24.86 -5.32
C ALA A 213 12.51 -24.97 -4.36
N GLY A 214 13.24 -23.88 -4.12
CA GLY A 214 14.39 -23.84 -3.21
C GLY A 214 14.00 -23.70 -1.74
N GLN A 215 15.01 -23.64 -0.86
CA GLN A 215 14.82 -23.46 0.57
C GLN A 215 15.83 -22.47 1.17
N LEU A 216 15.33 -21.39 1.77
CA LEU A 216 16.13 -20.42 2.52
C LEU A 216 15.89 -20.63 4.01
N ASN A 217 16.83 -21.27 4.69
CA ASN A 217 16.81 -21.47 6.13
C ASN A 217 17.62 -20.35 6.82
N ILE A 218 16.96 -19.30 7.31
CA ILE A 218 17.65 -18.12 7.86
C ILE A 218 17.36 -18.00 9.35
N THR A 219 18.42 -18.10 10.17
CA THR A 219 18.35 -17.83 11.60
C THR A 219 18.81 -16.40 11.90
N PHE A 220 18.08 -15.71 12.77
CA PHE A 220 18.45 -14.41 13.31
C PHE A 220 18.65 -14.51 14.82
N THR A 221 19.60 -13.75 15.35
CA THR A 221 19.84 -13.67 16.80
C THR A 221 19.80 -12.22 17.24
N GLY A 222 18.91 -11.88 18.18
CA GLY A 222 18.77 -10.53 18.72
C GLY A 222 17.32 -10.08 18.85
N SER A 223 17.08 -8.77 18.67
CA SER A 223 15.76 -8.15 18.83
C SER A 223 15.30 -7.62 17.47
N ALA A 224 14.28 -8.22 16.87
CA ALA A 224 13.83 -7.83 15.54
C ALA A 224 12.95 -6.58 15.56
N GLY A 225 13.16 -5.69 14.58
CA GLY A 225 12.33 -4.52 14.39
C GLY A 225 10.92 -4.86 13.89
N GLN A 226 10.16 -3.79 13.65
CA GLN A 226 8.79 -3.83 13.13
C GLN A 226 8.70 -4.62 11.82
N SER A 227 7.63 -5.41 11.66
CA SER A 227 7.35 -6.20 10.43
C SER A 227 8.37 -7.30 10.11
N PHE A 228 9.00 -7.90 11.12
CA PHE A 228 9.89 -9.05 10.91
C PHE A 228 9.17 -10.21 10.20
N GLY A 229 9.79 -10.78 9.17
CA GLY A 229 9.18 -11.87 8.39
C GLY A 229 7.90 -11.45 7.67
N CYS A 230 7.78 -10.20 7.23
CA CYS A 230 6.62 -9.79 6.44
C CYS A 230 6.66 -10.40 5.04
N PHE A 231 5.48 -10.74 4.52
CA PHE A 231 5.27 -11.24 3.15
C PHE A 231 6.06 -12.50 2.76
N LEU A 232 6.50 -13.31 3.73
CA LEU A 232 7.22 -14.55 3.44
C LEU A 232 6.45 -15.41 2.43
N THR A 233 7.21 -16.04 1.53
CA THR A 233 6.73 -16.95 0.50
C THR A 233 7.11 -18.39 0.86
N PRO A 234 6.46 -19.40 0.26
CA PRO A 234 6.92 -20.79 0.34
C PRO A 234 8.41 -20.93 0.04
N GLY A 235 9.08 -21.85 0.74
CA GLY A 235 10.53 -22.05 0.64
C GLY A 235 11.36 -21.14 1.56
N MET A 236 10.75 -20.19 2.28
CA MET A 236 11.46 -19.42 3.32
C MET A 236 11.17 -19.99 4.71
N ASN A 237 12.20 -20.46 5.40
CA ASN A 237 12.14 -20.95 6.78
C ASN A 237 12.97 -20.02 7.66
N VAL A 238 12.30 -19.15 8.41
CA VAL A 238 12.93 -18.09 9.18
C VAL A 238 12.81 -18.38 10.66
N ARG A 239 13.93 -18.35 11.37
CA ARG A 239 13.98 -18.54 12.83
C ARG A 239 14.58 -17.31 13.49
N LEU A 240 13.97 -16.85 14.57
CA LEU A 240 14.49 -15.78 15.43
C LEU A 240 14.75 -16.34 16.83
N VAL A 241 15.98 -16.15 17.30
CA VAL A 241 16.40 -16.37 18.68
C VAL A 241 16.48 -15.02 19.39
N GLY A 242 15.48 -14.74 20.21
CA GLY A 242 15.28 -13.48 20.92
C GLY A 242 13.82 -13.06 20.90
N GLU A 243 13.56 -11.81 20.51
CA GLU A 243 12.23 -11.19 20.57
C GLU A 243 11.98 -10.30 19.36
N ALA A 244 10.72 -9.99 19.05
CA ALA A 244 10.35 -9.13 17.94
C ALA A 244 9.30 -8.08 18.32
N ASN A 245 9.34 -6.94 17.63
CA ASN A 245 8.33 -5.88 17.76
C ASN A 245 7.02 -6.24 17.01
N ASP A 246 6.16 -5.25 16.73
CA ASP A 246 4.85 -5.50 16.11
C ASP A 246 4.95 -5.99 14.66
N TYR A 247 3.83 -6.55 14.17
CA TYR A 247 3.61 -6.96 12.78
C TYR A 247 4.45 -8.15 12.29
N VAL A 248 4.92 -9.01 13.21
CA VAL A 248 5.57 -10.28 12.85
C VAL A 248 4.69 -11.08 11.88
N GLY A 249 5.24 -11.52 10.76
CA GLY A 249 4.48 -12.28 9.77
C GLY A 249 3.39 -11.49 9.04
N LYS A 250 3.43 -10.15 9.02
CA LYS A 250 2.46 -9.31 8.31
C LYS A 250 2.34 -9.72 6.85
N GLY A 251 1.11 -10.01 6.41
CA GLY A 251 0.81 -10.40 5.03
C GLY A 251 1.55 -11.63 4.53
N MET A 252 2.00 -12.52 5.44
CA MET A 252 2.67 -13.76 5.08
C MET A 252 1.81 -14.60 4.12
N ALA A 253 2.42 -15.10 3.05
CA ALA A 253 1.75 -15.90 2.01
C ALA A 253 2.14 -17.38 2.08
N GLY A 254 3.29 -17.70 2.68
CA GLY A 254 3.80 -19.06 2.84
C GLY A 254 5.09 -19.09 3.65
N GLY A 255 5.72 -20.27 3.74
CA GLY A 255 6.94 -20.48 4.52
C GLY A 255 6.68 -20.75 6.00
N GLU A 256 7.75 -20.78 6.78
CA GLU A 256 7.73 -20.98 8.23
C GLU A 256 8.44 -19.83 8.93
N LEU A 257 7.88 -19.37 10.06
CA LEU A 257 8.45 -18.33 10.90
C LEU A 257 8.39 -18.75 12.37
N VAL A 258 9.56 -18.98 12.96
CA VAL A 258 9.69 -19.43 14.35
C VAL A 258 10.33 -18.31 15.18
N VAL A 259 9.72 -17.95 16.29
CA VAL A 259 10.31 -17.03 17.28
C VAL A 259 10.44 -17.75 18.61
N VAL A 260 11.67 -17.85 19.11
CA VAL A 260 11.97 -18.42 20.42
C VAL A 260 12.87 -17.47 21.18
N PRO A 261 12.75 -17.38 22.52
CA PRO A 261 13.69 -16.62 23.30
C PRO A 261 15.08 -17.26 23.28
N VAL A 262 16.09 -16.52 23.74
CA VAL A 262 17.43 -17.08 24.00
C VAL A 262 17.36 -18.19 25.04
N ASP A 263 18.37 -19.07 25.08
CA ASP A 263 18.48 -20.05 26.16
C ASP A 263 18.78 -19.34 27.49
N ASP A 264 18.38 -19.95 28.61
CA ASP A 264 18.62 -19.45 29.98
C ASP A 264 18.15 -17.99 30.23
N THR A 265 16.97 -17.63 29.71
CA THR A 265 16.37 -16.29 29.79
C THR A 265 16.18 -15.72 31.20
N GLY A 266 16.17 -16.56 32.24
CA GLY A 266 15.82 -16.16 33.60
C GLY A 266 14.33 -15.84 33.79
N PHE A 267 13.49 -16.08 32.78
CA PHE A 267 12.03 -15.97 32.86
C PHE A 267 11.34 -17.18 32.22
N VAL A 268 10.08 -17.37 32.55
CA VAL A 268 9.22 -18.42 32.02
C VAL A 268 8.63 -17.94 30.68
N PRO A 269 9.00 -18.51 29.52
CA PRO A 269 8.58 -18.00 28.21
C PRO A 269 7.06 -17.87 28.04
N GLU A 270 6.31 -18.84 28.56
CA GLU A 270 4.86 -18.87 28.46
C GLU A 270 4.17 -17.73 29.22
N ASP A 271 4.88 -17.04 30.11
CA ASP A 271 4.38 -15.86 30.82
C ASP A 271 4.84 -14.53 30.22
N ALA A 272 5.82 -14.54 29.32
CA ALA A 272 6.49 -13.36 28.79
C ALA A 272 6.02 -13.00 27.37
N ALA A 273 5.91 -11.70 27.09
CA ALA A 273 5.67 -11.22 25.72
C ALA A 273 6.97 -11.31 24.90
N ILE A 274 6.91 -12.02 23.78
CA ILE A 274 8.05 -12.29 22.89
C ILE A 274 7.85 -11.63 21.51
N VAL A 275 6.60 -11.41 21.11
CA VAL A 275 6.25 -10.67 19.89
C VAL A 275 5.20 -9.61 20.17
N GLY A 276 5.23 -8.52 19.40
CA GLY A 276 4.32 -7.38 19.57
C GLY A 276 2.90 -7.61 19.06
N ASN A 277 2.25 -6.50 18.70
CA ASN A 277 0.86 -6.44 18.27
C ASN A 277 0.69 -6.81 16.79
N THR A 278 -0.55 -7.13 16.40
CA THR A 278 -0.98 -7.22 14.99
C THR A 278 -0.12 -8.16 14.15
N CYS A 279 0.42 -9.21 14.78
CA CYS A 279 1.10 -10.29 14.09
C CYS A 279 0.13 -11.01 13.14
N LEU A 280 0.65 -11.54 12.04
CA LEU A 280 -0.12 -12.23 11.00
C LEU A 280 -1.22 -11.39 10.34
N TYR A 281 -1.08 -10.05 10.38
CA TYR A 281 -2.08 -9.17 9.79
C TYR A 281 -2.31 -9.48 8.31
N GLY A 282 -3.52 -9.97 7.99
CA GLY A 282 -3.91 -10.26 6.61
C GLY A 282 -3.16 -11.43 5.98
N ALA A 283 -2.62 -12.36 6.78
CA ALA A 283 -1.87 -13.49 6.24
C ALA A 283 -2.74 -14.39 5.34
N THR A 284 -2.18 -14.79 4.20
CA THR A 284 -2.80 -15.64 3.18
C THR A 284 -2.13 -17.01 3.06
N GLY A 285 -1.26 -17.37 4.01
CA GLY A 285 -0.70 -18.71 4.15
C GLY A 285 0.47 -18.69 5.13
N GLY A 286 1.20 -19.81 5.18
CA GLY A 286 2.39 -19.95 6.03
C GLY A 286 2.11 -20.40 7.46
N GLN A 287 3.19 -20.70 8.18
CA GLN A 287 3.16 -21.24 9.55
C GLN A 287 3.99 -20.36 10.48
N VAL A 288 3.43 -20.00 11.63
CA VAL A 288 4.10 -19.19 12.65
C VAL A 288 4.09 -19.91 13.99
N PHE A 289 5.26 -20.05 14.61
CA PHE A 289 5.40 -20.65 15.92
C PHE A 289 6.11 -19.68 16.85
N VAL A 290 5.44 -19.29 17.94
CA VAL A 290 6.01 -18.38 18.94
C VAL A 290 6.04 -19.08 20.29
N ARG A 291 7.25 -19.24 20.83
CA ARG A 291 7.45 -19.69 22.22
C ARG A 291 7.37 -18.47 23.15
N GLY A 292 6.15 -18.03 23.42
CA GLY A 292 5.82 -16.95 24.34
C GLY A 292 4.50 -16.27 23.99
N LYS A 293 4.17 -15.21 24.73
CA LYS A 293 2.97 -14.40 24.50
C LYS A 293 3.16 -13.39 23.37
N THR A 294 2.03 -13.05 22.74
CA THR A 294 1.93 -12.02 21.71
C THR A 294 1.14 -10.82 22.24
N GLY A 295 1.24 -9.68 21.56
CA GLY A 295 0.44 -8.49 21.87
C GLY A 295 -1.02 -8.59 21.43
N GLU A 296 -1.67 -7.44 21.32
CA GLU A 296 -3.05 -7.29 20.86
C GLU A 296 -3.20 -7.62 19.38
N ARG A 297 -4.42 -7.97 18.97
CA ARG A 297 -4.82 -8.21 17.56
C ARG A 297 -3.99 -9.30 16.87
N PHE A 298 -3.56 -10.31 17.62
CA PHE A 298 -2.90 -11.46 17.04
C PHE A 298 -3.79 -12.11 15.96
N ALA A 299 -3.24 -12.35 14.77
CA ALA A 299 -3.94 -12.93 13.62
C ALA A 299 -5.17 -12.12 13.13
N VAL A 300 -5.14 -10.79 13.29
CA VAL A 300 -6.19 -9.92 12.73
C VAL A 300 -6.27 -10.03 11.20
N ARG A 301 -7.48 -10.20 10.67
CA ARG A 301 -7.74 -10.44 9.24
C ARG A 301 -6.99 -11.65 8.65
N ASN A 302 -6.56 -12.60 9.48
CA ASN A 302 -5.94 -13.84 8.99
C ASN A 302 -6.92 -14.57 8.05
N SER A 303 -6.43 -14.99 6.89
CA SER A 303 -7.22 -15.64 5.86
C SER A 303 -6.81 -17.08 5.65
N LEU A 304 -5.53 -17.43 5.78
CA LEU A 304 -5.04 -18.82 5.60
C LEU A 304 -3.77 -19.15 6.42
N GLY A 305 -3.23 -18.21 7.20
CA GLY A 305 -2.06 -18.45 8.05
C GLY A 305 -2.36 -19.43 9.19
N GLN A 306 -1.36 -20.22 9.56
CA GLN A 306 -1.41 -21.16 10.67
C GLN A 306 -0.49 -20.69 11.79
N ALA A 307 -0.92 -20.76 13.05
CA ALA A 307 -0.10 -20.30 14.15
C ALA A 307 -0.28 -21.11 15.44
N VAL A 308 0.81 -21.19 16.22
CA VAL A 308 0.80 -21.63 17.62
C VAL A 308 1.55 -20.60 18.46
N VAL A 309 0.91 -20.12 19.52
CA VAL A 309 1.46 -19.14 20.47
C VAL A 309 1.07 -19.49 21.91
N GLU A 310 1.80 -18.98 22.91
CA GLU A 310 1.58 -19.33 24.31
C GLU A 310 0.63 -18.38 25.05
N GLY A 311 0.23 -17.28 24.42
CA GLY A 311 -0.80 -16.36 24.91
C GLY A 311 -0.94 -15.14 24.00
N THR A 312 -2.01 -14.36 24.19
CA THR A 312 -2.31 -13.20 23.33
C THR A 312 -2.91 -12.05 24.12
N GLY A 313 -2.72 -10.82 23.65
CA GLY A 313 -3.49 -9.67 24.13
C GLY A 313 -4.94 -9.68 23.63
N ASP A 314 -5.61 -8.54 23.79
CA ASP A 314 -7.00 -8.36 23.36
C ASP A 314 -7.17 -8.51 21.84
N HIS A 315 -8.40 -8.82 21.41
CA HIS A 315 -8.77 -8.90 19.99
C HIS A 315 -8.04 -9.99 19.17
N CYS A 316 -7.63 -11.09 19.80
CA CYS A 316 -7.13 -12.26 19.08
C CYS A 316 -8.13 -12.73 18.01
N CYS A 317 -7.63 -13.00 16.81
CA CYS A 317 -8.39 -13.43 15.63
C CYS A 317 -9.48 -12.45 15.14
N GLU A 318 -9.38 -11.16 15.47
CA GLU A 318 -10.32 -10.13 14.98
C GLU A 318 -10.41 -10.16 13.43
N TYR A 319 -11.61 -10.25 12.87
CA TYR A 319 -11.85 -10.35 11.42
C TYR A 319 -11.17 -11.53 10.69
N MET A 320 -10.78 -12.59 11.38
CA MET A 320 -10.24 -13.80 10.74
C MET A 320 -11.29 -14.45 9.82
N THR A 321 -10.89 -14.82 8.61
CA THR A 321 -11.75 -15.43 7.58
C THR A 321 -11.34 -16.87 7.19
N GLY A 322 -10.18 -17.32 7.66
CA GLY A 322 -9.70 -18.69 7.50
C GLY A 322 -8.31 -18.87 8.12
N GLY A 323 -7.72 -20.07 7.97
CA GLY A 323 -6.48 -20.46 8.66
C GLY A 323 -6.75 -21.19 9.98
N CYS A 324 -5.71 -21.39 10.79
CA CYS A 324 -5.81 -22.06 12.10
C CYS A 324 -4.90 -21.38 13.12
N VAL A 325 -5.45 -20.99 14.28
CA VAL A 325 -4.68 -20.36 15.35
C VAL A 325 -4.88 -21.15 16.64
N VAL A 326 -3.79 -21.58 17.25
CA VAL A 326 -3.76 -22.26 18.54
C VAL A 326 -3.10 -21.33 19.55
N VAL A 327 -3.82 -21.05 20.64
CA VAL A 327 -3.31 -20.27 21.78
C VAL A 327 -3.27 -21.20 22.99
N LEU A 328 -2.07 -21.45 23.52
CA LEU A 328 -1.85 -22.43 24.59
C LEU A 328 -2.13 -21.88 25.99
N GLY A 329 -2.20 -20.55 26.15
CA GLY A 329 -2.41 -19.88 27.42
C GLY A 329 -3.38 -18.71 27.31
N LYS A 330 -3.27 -17.77 28.26
CA LYS A 330 -4.03 -16.51 28.24
C LYS A 330 -3.27 -15.47 27.44
#